data_AF-A0A836QJ28-F1
#
_entry.id   AF-A0A836QJ28-F1
#
_cell.length_a   1.000
_cell.length_b   1.000
_cell.length_c   1.000
_cell.angle_alpha   90.00
_cell.angle_beta   90.00
_cell.angle_gamma   90.00
#
_symmetry.space_group_name_H-M   'P 1'
#
loop_
_entity.id
_entity.type
_entity.pdbx_description
1 polymer ?
#
loop_
_entity_poly.entity_id
_entity_poly.type
_entity_poly.pdbx_seq_one_letter_code
_entity_poly.pdbx_strand_id
1 'polypeptide(L)'
;MAERADVKAAEVRRACDLLGVSDVHFLGADDAVLLVTDEIVRRLARLLREIRPDVVITHFPKEKAYFANAHAIAGQITLHALGLAGSVDPGDRKPPHKTAQVFFFGTGAAAIPNCVWDAEGGYYNDVFVDIEDVVDKKLAALDQLESQGYAGRYARKRIETSDGAFGGAVRCTYAEGFIKMDAEVHHCLPVTDRALELARSSDHEVIARTSRRFDPDTGQMT
;
A
#
# COMPACT_ATOMS: atom_id res chain seq x y z
N MET A 1 24.69 12.30 -6.59
CA MET A 1 23.48 11.48 -6.86
C MET A 1 23.56 10.13 -6.15
N ALA A 2 24.65 9.37 -6.29
CA ALA A 2 24.88 8.11 -5.54
C ALA A 2 24.70 8.27 -4.02
N GLU A 3 25.33 9.28 -3.42
CA GLU A 3 25.21 9.57 -1.98
C GLU A 3 23.75 9.78 -1.50
N ARG A 4 22.90 10.44 -2.31
CA ARG A 4 21.48 10.61 -1.97
C ARG A 4 20.68 9.30 -2.12
N ALA A 5 21.01 8.48 -3.11
CA ALA A 5 20.37 7.18 -3.30
C ALA A 5 20.73 6.21 -2.17
N ASP A 6 21.99 6.21 -1.74
CA ASP A 6 22.48 5.36 -0.64
C ASP A 6 21.85 5.76 0.70
N VAL A 7 21.71 7.06 0.98
CA VAL A 7 20.98 7.56 2.15
C VAL A 7 19.52 7.10 2.13
N LYS A 8 18.79 7.34 1.03
CA LYS A 8 17.39 6.88 0.89
C LYS A 8 17.27 5.37 1.05
N ALA A 9 18.18 4.59 0.47
CA ALA A 9 18.17 3.13 0.59
C ALA A 9 18.44 2.67 2.03
N ALA A 10 19.30 3.36 2.78
CA ALA A 10 19.52 3.08 4.20
C ALA A 10 18.30 3.44 5.06
N GLU A 11 17.64 4.57 4.79
CA GLU A 11 16.38 4.96 5.45
C GLU A 11 15.29 3.91 5.23
N VAL A 12 15.08 3.48 3.97
CA VAL A 12 14.11 2.44 3.63
C VAL A 12 14.41 1.13 4.34
N ARG A 13 15.68 0.68 4.38
CA ARG A 13 16.04 -0.55 5.10
C ARG A 13 15.71 -0.46 6.58
N ARG A 14 16.04 0.65 7.26
CA ARG A 14 15.68 0.84 8.68
C ARG A 14 14.17 0.84 8.90
N ALA A 15 13.41 1.50 8.01
CA ALA A 15 11.96 1.50 8.06
C ALA A 15 11.40 0.07 7.89
N CYS A 16 11.92 -0.69 6.93
CA CYS A 16 11.56 -2.09 6.70
C CYS A 16 11.90 -2.97 7.91
N ASP A 17 13.07 -2.82 8.52
CA ASP A 17 13.48 -3.57 9.70
C ASP A 17 12.51 -3.39 10.88
N LEU A 18 12.02 -2.16 11.11
CA LEU A 18 11.01 -1.86 12.14
C LEU A 18 9.66 -2.56 11.88
N LEU A 19 9.35 -2.83 10.62
CA LEU A 19 8.16 -3.56 10.18
C LEU A 19 8.40 -5.08 10.07
N GLY A 20 9.62 -5.56 10.38
CA GLY A 20 9.99 -6.96 10.26
C GLY A 20 10.26 -7.43 8.82
N VAL A 21 10.53 -6.52 7.89
CA VAL A 21 10.82 -6.81 6.48
C VAL A 21 12.33 -6.82 6.26
N SER A 22 12.90 -8.00 6.07
CA SER A 22 14.36 -8.16 5.85
C SER A 22 14.76 -8.34 4.39
N ASP A 23 13.84 -8.77 3.52
CA ASP A 23 14.13 -9.01 2.10
C ASP A 23 13.72 -7.81 1.26
N VAL A 24 14.68 -6.92 0.99
CA VAL A 24 14.46 -5.64 0.31
C VAL A 24 15.25 -5.59 -1.00
N HIS A 25 14.54 -5.46 -2.12
CA HIS A 25 15.11 -5.41 -3.46
C HIS A 25 15.05 -3.99 -4.04
N PHE A 26 16.20 -3.41 -4.37
CA PHE A 26 16.27 -2.14 -5.10
C PHE A 26 16.47 -2.42 -6.59
N LEU A 27 15.45 -2.09 -7.40
CA LEU A 27 15.52 -2.30 -8.85
C LEU A 27 16.31 -1.22 -9.61
N GLY A 28 16.72 -0.14 -8.94
CA GLY A 28 17.59 0.89 -9.52
C GLY A 28 17.00 1.61 -10.73
N ALA A 29 15.67 1.73 -10.81
CA ALA A 29 15.01 2.53 -11.82
C ALA A 29 15.33 4.03 -11.62
N ASP A 30 15.34 4.80 -12.71
CA ASP A 30 15.59 6.23 -12.66
C ASP A 30 14.39 6.97 -12.05
N ASP A 31 14.62 7.62 -10.91
CA ASP A 31 13.63 8.42 -10.15
C ASP A 31 13.31 9.75 -10.85
N ALA A 32 14.16 10.22 -11.78
CA ALA A 32 13.94 11.47 -12.51
C ALA A 32 12.80 11.37 -13.52
N VAL A 33 12.75 10.25 -14.27
CA VAL A 33 11.69 9.93 -15.24
C VAL A 33 11.43 8.43 -15.22
N LEU A 34 10.57 7.99 -14.31
CA LEU A 34 10.15 6.59 -14.27
C LEU A 34 9.21 6.30 -15.45
N LEU A 35 9.56 5.29 -16.26
CA LEU A 35 8.76 4.85 -17.41
C LEU A 35 8.52 3.34 -17.35
N VAL A 36 7.44 2.90 -18.01
CA VAL A 36 7.23 1.47 -18.27
C VAL A 36 8.15 1.04 -19.42
N THR A 37 9.20 0.28 -19.11
CA THR A 37 10.14 -0.25 -20.10
C THR A 37 10.18 -1.78 -20.06
N ASP A 38 10.53 -2.42 -21.19
CA ASP A 38 10.69 -3.89 -21.25
C ASP A 38 11.74 -4.38 -20.23
N GLU A 39 12.82 -3.61 -20.05
CA GLU A 39 13.90 -3.94 -19.11
C GLU A 39 13.39 -4.06 -17.66
N ILE A 40 12.70 -3.04 -17.14
CA ILE A 40 12.24 -3.04 -15.74
C ILE A 40 11.13 -4.08 -15.53
N VAL A 41 10.25 -4.25 -16.52
CA VAL A 41 9.19 -5.28 -16.51
C VAL A 41 9.80 -6.68 -16.43
N ARG A 42 10.77 -7.01 -17.29
CA ARG A 42 11.45 -8.31 -17.27
C ARG A 42 12.24 -8.53 -15.99
N ARG A 43 12.88 -7.49 -15.46
CA ARG A 43 13.63 -7.58 -14.20
C ARG A 43 12.70 -7.93 -13.04
N LEU A 44 11.56 -7.25 -12.92
CA LEU A 44 10.57 -7.57 -11.89
C LEU A 44 9.93 -8.95 -12.13
N ALA A 45 9.63 -9.32 -13.38
CA ALA A 45 9.06 -10.64 -13.70
C ALA A 45 9.98 -11.80 -13.27
N ARG A 46 11.30 -11.67 -13.48
CA ARG A 46 12.29 -12.65 -13.00
C ARG A 46 12.31 -12.77 -11.48
N LEU A 47 12.21 -11.63 -10.77
CA LEU A 47 12.11 -11.61 -9.31
C LEU A 47 10.81 -12.27 -8.83
N LEU A 48 9.68 -11.98 -9.46
CA LEU A 48 8.38 -12.59 -9.14
C LEU A 48 8.41 -14.12 -9.31
N ARG A 49 9.11 -14.64 -10.32
CA ARG A 49 9.30 -16.09 -10.49
C ARG A 49 10.29 -16.71 -9.51
N GLU A 50 11.15 -15.90 -8.90
CA GLU A 50 12.06 -16.31 -7.84
C GLU A 50 11.34 -16.43 -6.51
N ILE A 51 10.71 -15.35 -6.08
CA ILE A 51 10.07 -15.26 -4.75
C ILE A 51 8.69 -15.91 -4.73
N ARG A 52 8.06 -16.05 -5.91
CA ARG A 52 6.77 -16.72 -6.13
C ARG A 52 5.67 -16.23 -5.15
N PRO A 53 5.34 -14.92 -5.14
CA PRO A 53 4.48 -14.37 -4.11
C PRO A 53 3.01 -14.75 -4.35
N ASP A 54 2.32 -15.17 -3.30
CA ASP A 54 0.87 -15.43 -3.33
C ASP A 54 0.06 -14.14 -3.43
N VAL A 55 0.53 -13.06 -2.78
CA VAL A 55 -0.11 -11.76 -2.74
C VAL A 55 0.87 -10.68 -3.18
N VAL A 56 0.38 -9.72 -3.99
CA VAL A 56 1.13 -8.51 -4.33
C VAL A 56 0.32 -7.28 -3.92
N ILE A 57 0.99 -6.33 -3.26
CA ILE A 57 0.44 -5.02 -2.91
C ILE A 57 1.19 -3.97 -3.74
N THR A 58 0.46 -3.12 -4.48
CA THR A 58 1.09 -2.10 -5.34
C THR A 58 0.20 -0.86 -5.49
N HIS A 59 0.69 0.16 -6.19
CA HIS A 59 -0.09 1.35 -6.51
C HIS A 59 -1.16 1.07 -7.58
N PHE A 60 -2.27 1.81 -7.54
CA PHE A 60 -3.28 1.75 -8.59
C PHE A 60 -2.74 2.29 -9.91
N PRO A 61 -2.83 1.54 -11.04
CA PRO A 61 -2.16 1.89 -12.30
C PRO A 61 -2.71 3.14 -12.99
N LYS A 62 -3.88 3.65 -12.57
CA LYS A 62 -4.51 4.86 -13.12
C LYS A 62 -4.60 6.01 -12.10
N GLU A 63 -3.78 6.03 -11.04
CA GLU A 63 -3.79 7.15 -10.08
C GLU A 63 -3.39 8.48 -10.76
N LYS A 64 -4.19 9.54 -10.58
CA LYS A 64 -3.92 10.92 -11.03
C LYS A 64 -3.52 10.97 -12.52
N ALA A 65 -2.55 11.83 -12.87
CA ALA A 65 -1.94 11.89 -14.20
C ALA A 65 -1.12 10.61 -14.48
N TYR A 66 -1.80 9.50 -14.69
CA TYR A 66 -1.26 8.13 -14.64
C TYR A 66 -0.10 7.85 -15.61
N PHE A 67 0.04 8.67 -16.66
CA PHE A 67 1.12 8.59 -17.65
C PHE A 67 2.40 9.35 -17.21
N ALA A 68 2.32 10.19 -16.18
CA ALA A 68 3.43 11.00 -15.66
C ALA A 68 3.58 10.91 -14.13
N ASN A 69 2.80 10.03 -13.48
CA ASN A 69 2.82 9.84 -12.04
C ASN A 69 3.59 8.55 -11.70
N ALA A 70 4.68 8.68 -10.94
CA ALA A 70 5.54 7.54 -10.59
C ALA A 70 4.80 6.42 -9.83
N HIS A 71 3.80 6.75 -9.02
CA HIS A 71 2.95 5.76 -8.34
C HIS A 71 2.18 4.90 -9.36
N ALA A 72 1.45 5.56 -10.27
CA ALA A 72 0.69 4.88 -11.31
C ALA A 72 1.60 4.03 -12.21
N ILE A 73 2.78 4.55 -12.56
CA ILE A 73 3.76 3.85 -13.39
C ILE A 73 4.34 2.64 -12.66
N ALA A 74 4.61 2.71 -11.36
CA ALA A 74 5.01 1.55 -10.56
C ALA A 74 3.91 0.47 -10.55
N GLY A 75 2.64 0.87 -10.44
CA GLY A 75 1.49 -0.03 -10.61
C GLY A 75 1.47 -0.70 -11.98
N GLN A 76 1.64 0.07 -13.06
CA GLN A 76 1.68 -0.43 -14.43
C GLN A 76 2.84 -1.42 -14.65
N ILE A 77 4.06 -1.09 -14.20
CA ILE A 77 5.23 -1.99 -14.25
C ILE A 77 4.91 -3.30 -13.54
N THR A 78 4.31 -3.23 -12.35
CA THR A 78 3.93 -4.41 -11.56
C THR A 78 2.96 -5.30 -12.32
N LEU A 79 1.89 -4.75 -12.91
CA LEU A 79 0.88 -5.51 -13.65
C LEU A 79 1.45 -6.14 -14.93
N HIS A 80 2.29 -5.41 -15.68
CA HIS A 80 3.00 -5.98 -16.82
C HIS A 80 3.94 -7.12 -16.41
N ALA A 81 4.67 -6.95 -15.30
CA ALA A 81 5.58 -7.97 -14.79
C ALA A 81 4.83 -9.22 -14.30
N LEU A 82 3.67 -9.08 -13.67
CA LEU A 82 2.81 -10.19 -13.29
C LEU A 82 2.31 -10.98 -14.51
N GLY A 83 1.86 -10.28 -15.55
CA GLY A 83 1.43 -10.91 -16.81
C GLY A 83 2.57 -11.69 -17.48
N LEU A 84 3.78 -11.14 -17.48
CA LEU A 84 4.96 -11.85 -18.00
C LEU A 84 5.39 -13.02 -17.09
N ALA A 85 5.41 -12.82 -15.77
CA ALA A 85 5.78 -13.85 -14.80
C ALA A 85 4.85 -15.07 -14.87
N GLY A 86 3.56 -14.86 -15.11
CA GLY A 86 2.53 -15.90 -15.23
C GLY A 86 2.41 -16.56 -16.61
N SER A 87 3.19 -16.13 -17.59
CA SER A 87 3.22 -16.69 -18.96
C SER A 87 4.56 -17.35 -19.28
N VAL A 88 4.66 -17.99 -20.46
CA VAL A 88 5.92 -18.59 -20.94
C VAL A 88 6.85 -17.48 -21.42
N ASP A 89 8.08 -17.42 -20.87
CA ASP A 89 9.14 -16.52 -21.34
C ASP A 89 10.37 -17.34 -21.75
N PRO A 90 10.73 -17.39 -23.05
CA PRO A 90 11.94 -18.09 -23.50
C PRO A 90 13.24 -17.57 -22.86
N GLY A 91 13.25 -16.32 -22.40
CA GLY A 91 14.41 -15.67 -21.78
C GLY A 91 14.64 -16.04 -20.31
N ASP A 92 13.74 -16.78 -19.69
CA ASP A 92 13.85 -17.17 -18.29
C ASP A 92 13.36 -18.61 -18.07
N ARG A 93 14.25 -19.45 -17.54
CA ARG A 93 14.04 -20.89 -17.37
C ARG A 93 13.19 -21.22 -16.15
N LYS A 94 12.93 -20.26 -15.26
CA LYS A 94 12.09 -20.49 -14.08
C LYS A 94 10.64 -20.76 -14.53
N PRO A 95 9.94 -21.72 -13.91
CA PRO A 95 8.54 -21.98 -14.22
C PRO A 95 7.69 -20.72 -14.04
N PRO A 96 6.64 -20.54 -14.86
CA PRO A 96 5.69 -19.45 -14.66
C PRO A 96 5.13 -19.44 -13.24
N HIS A 97 4.83 -18.25 -12.73
CA HIS A 97 4.21 -18.04 -11.43
C HIS A 97 3.02 -17.10 -11.57
N LYS A 98 1.87 -17.53 -11.08
CA LYS A 98 0.65 -16.71 -11.03
C LYS A 98 0.39 -16.34 -9.57
N THR A 99 0.40 -15.05 -9.30
CA THR A 99 -0.03 -14.48 -8.01
C THR A 99 -1.52 -14.72 -7.83
N ALA A 100 -1.94 -15.06 -6.61
CA ALA A 100 -3.32 -15.39 -6.30
C ALA A 100 -4.23 -14.14 -6.24
N GLN A 101 -3.72 -13.03 -5.69
CA GLN A 101 -4.46 -11.78 -5.59
C GLN A 101 -3.53 -10.56 -5.61
N VAL A 102 -4.02 -9.47 -6.19
CA VAL A 102 -3.36 -8.15 -6.16
C VAL A 102 -4.24 -7.17 -5.41
N PHE A 103 -3.65 -6.42 -4.49
CA PHE A 103 -4.31 -5.34 -3.77
C PHE A 103 -3.67 -4.00 -4.11
N PHE A 104 -4.50 -3.00 -4.40
CA PHE A 104 -4.07 -1.63 -4.57
C PHE A 104 -4.32 -0.85 -3.29
N PHE A 105 -3.33 -0.17 -2.72
CA PHE A 105 -3.56 0.62 -1.50
C PHE A 105 -4.35 1.90 -1.78
N GLY A 106 -5.22 2.24 -0.82
CA GLY A 106 -6.36 3.12 -1.00
C GLY A 106 -6.08 4.60 -1.21
N THR A 107 -4.86 5.07 -0.92
CA THR A 107 -4.47 6.45 -1.26
C THR A 107 -4.29 6.67 -2.78
N GLY A 108 -4.36 5.61 -3.59
CA GLY A 108 -4.35 5.69 -5.04
C GLY A 108 -5.75 5.88 -5.63
N ALA A 109 -6.43 4.78 -5.97
CA ALA A 109 -7.67 4.81 -6.76
C ALA A 109 -8.89 5.41 -6.04
N ALA A 110 -8.95 5.35 -4.70
CA ALA A 110 -10.09 5.74 -3.89
C ALA A 110 -9.77 6.95 -2.98
N ALA A 111 -8.82 7.79 -3.38
CA ALA A 111 -8.50 9.04 -2.70
C ALA A 111 -9.56 10.13 -2.96
N ILE A 112 -9.50 11.21 -2.19
CA ILE A 112 -10.33 12.41 -2.43
C ILE A 112 -9.95 12.98 -3.80
N PRO A 113 -10.89 13.05 -4.77
CA PRO A 113 -10.61 13.62 -6.09
C PRO A 113 -10.17 15.09 -5.97
N ASN A 114 -9.03 15.43 -6.57
CA ASN A 114 -8.49 16.79 -6.51
C ASN A 114 -7.89 17.29 -7.82
N CYS A 115 -7.90 16.46 -8.88
CA CYS A 115 -7.50 16.88 -10.21
C CYS A 115 -8.43 16.30 -11.28
N VAL A 116 -8.29 16.81 -12.51
CA VAL A 116 -9.10 16.37 -13.67
C VAL A 116 -8.98 14.87 -13.95
N TRP A 117 -7.83 14.26 -13.62
CA TRP A 117 -7.58 12.84 -13.85
C TRP A 117 -8.27 11.93 -12.84
N ASP A 118 -8.67 12.46 -11.68
CA ASP A 118 -9.43 11.72 -10.67
C ASP A 118 -10.95 11.71 -10.99
N ALA A 119 -11.37 12.36 -12.08
CA ALA A 119 -12.77 12.48 -12.46
C ALA A 119 -13.40 11.17 -12.99
N GLU A 120 -12.59 10.18 -13.44
CA GLU A 120 -13.10 8.85 -13.86
C GLU A 120 -13.83 8.18 -12.69
N GLY A 121 -13.29 8.30 -11.47
CA GLY A 121 -13.93 7.89 -10.22
C GLY A 121 -14.43 6.45 -10.17
N GLY A 122 -15.35 6.18 -9.24
CA GLY A 122 -16.06 4.89 -9.15
C GLY A 122 -15.33 3.75 -8.43
N TYR A 123 -14.09 3.96 -8.02
CA TYR A 123 -13.34 3.01 -7.22
C TYR A 123 -13.57 3.26 -5.73
N TYR A 124 -13.64 2.18 -4.94
CA TYR A 124 -13.75 2.24 -3.49
C TYR A 124 -12.88 1.16 -2.88
N ASN A 125 -12.36 1.41 -1.67
CA ASN A 125 -11.69 0.37 -0.89
C ASN A 125 -12.72 -0.67 -0.46
N ASP A 126 -12.54 -1.92 -0.87
CA ASP A 126 -13.41 -3.04 -0.52
C ASP A 126 -12.78 -3.94 0.56
N VAL A 127 -11.52 -3.68 0.91
CA VAL A 127 -10.80 -4.35 1.99
C VAL A 127 -10.19 -3.31 2.92
N PHE A 128 -10.42 -3.47 4.21
CA PHE A 128 -9.82 -2.62 5.24
C PHE A 128 -9.12 -3.50 6.27
N VAL A 129 -7.90 -3.13 6.62
CA VAL A 129 -7.11 -3.77 7.67
C VAL A 129 -7.06 -2.82 8.85
N ASP A 130 -7.61 -3.23 9.99
CA ASP A 130 -7.50 -2.51 11.26
C ASP A 130 -6.03 -2.49 11.69
N ILE A 131 -5.46 -1.31 11.87
CA ILE A 131 -4.06 -1.13 12.25
C ILE A 131 -3.89 -0.49 13.64
N GLU A 132 -4.96 -0.40 14.44
CA GLU A 132 -4.91 0.24 15.77
C GLU A 132 -3.73 -0.29 16.62
N ASP A 133 -3.53 -1.61 16.64
CA ASP A 133 -2.51 -2.27 17.46
C ASP A 133 -1.06 -2.11 16.93
N VAL A 134 -0.89 -1.57 15.73
CA VAL A 134 0.43 -1.47 15.05
C VAL A 134 0.70 -0.11 14.40
N VAL A 135 -0.19 0.86 14.63
CA VAL A 135 -0.10 2.22 14.07
C VAL A 135 1.17 2.95 14.55
N ASP A 136 1.63 2.64 15.75
CA ASP A 136 2.89 3.09 16.34
C ASP A 136 4.11 2.62 15.53
N LYS A 137 4.13 1.35 15.09
CA LYS A 137 5.19 0.81 14.22
C LYS A 137 5.20 1.49 12.87
N LYS A 138 4.03 1.77 12.30
CA LYS A 138 3.91 2.54 11.05
C LYS A 138 4.49 3.95 11.21
N LEU A 139 4.19 4.64 12.30
CA LEU A 139 4.77 5.96 12.59
C LEU A 139 6.29 5.88 12.80
N ALA A 140 6.78 4.88 13.53
CA ALA A 140 8.21 4.67 13.73
C ALA A 140 8.96 4.42 12.41
N ALA A 141 8.35 3.65 11.49
CA ALA A 141 8.89 3.43 10.15
C ALA A 141 8.91 4.72 9.30
N LEU A 142 7.83 5.52 9.34
CA LEU A 142 7.78 6.82 8.67
C LEU A 142 8.82 7.81 9.22
N ASP A 143 9.09 7.76 10.53
CA ASP A 143 10.11 8.58 11.18
C ASP A 143 11.54 8.27 10.67
N GLN A 144 11.78 7.09 10.08
CA GLN A 144 13.08 6.78 9.46
C GLN A 144 13.30 7.45 8.11
N LEU A 145 12.24 7.93 7.45
CA LEU A 145 12.27 8.50 6.10
C LEU A 145 12.49 10.02 6.14
N GLU A 146 13.53 10.46 6.86
CA GLU A 146 13.82 11.87 7.12
C GLU A 146 14.09 12.67 5.85
N SER A 147 14.92 12.15 4.94
CA SER A 147 15.25 12.83 3.68
C SER A 147 14.05 13.04 2.75
N GLN A 148 12.97 12.29 2.99
CA GLN A 148 11.71 12.38 2.27
C GLN A 148 10.68 13.28 2.96
N GLY A 149 11.00 13.82 4.13
CA GLY A 149 10.13 14.75 4.87
C GLY A 149 8.98 14.06 5.62
N TYR A 150 9.05 12.75 5.84
CA TYR A 150 8.00 12.02 6.57
C TYR A 150 8.15 12.11 8.10
N ALA A 151 9.34 12.42 8.60
CA ALA A 151 9.58 12.46 10.04
C ALA A 151 8.81 13.57 10.77
N GLY A 152 8.47 13.31 12.04
CA GLY A 152 7.90 14.31 12.95
C GLY A 152 6.41 14.57 12.73
N ARG A 153 5.98 15.83 12.94
CA ARG A 153 4.55 16.22 12.98
C ARG A 153 3.80 15.92 11.68
N TYR A 154 4.50 15.88 10.54
CA TYR A 154 3.88 15.59 9.25
C TYR A 154 3.33 14.15 9.20
N ALA A 155 4.09 13.13 9.60
CA ALA A 155 3.58 11.74 9.64
C ALA A 155 2.34 11.60 10.53
N ARG A 156 2.33 12.26 11.70
CA ARG A 156 1.18 12.24 12.62
C ARG A 156 -0.04 12.94 12.00
N LYS A 157 0.14 14.07 11.32
CA LYS A 157 -0.98 14.69 10.60
C LYS A 157 -1.47 13.80 9.46
N ARG A 158 -0.54 13.17 8.73
CA ARG A 158 -0.83 12.33 7.57
C ARG A 158 -1.67 11.13 7.97
N ILE A 159 -1.26 10.40 9.02
CA ILE A 159 -1.96 9.18 9.47
C ILE A 159 -3.40 9.46 9.86
N GLU A 160 -3.69 10.60 10.48
CA GLU A 160 -5.08 11.03 10.77
C GLU A 160 -5.88 11.27 9.49
N THR A 161 -5.28 11.91 8.50
CA THR A 161 -5.96 12.26 7.25
C THR A 161 -6.09 11.10 6.26
N SER A 162 -5.30 10.03 6.43
CA SER A 162 -5.39 8.80 5.64
C SER A 162 -6.05 7.68 6.44
N ASP A 163 -5.30 7.11 7.36
CA ASP A 163 -5.66 5.88 8.07
C ASP A 163 -6.77 6.11 9.10
N GLY A 164 -6.79 7.28 9.73
CA GLY A 164 -7.88 7.70 10.61
C GLY A 164 -9.18 7.95 9.84
N ALA A 165 -9.09 8.54 8.65
CA ALA A 165 -10.25 8.72 7.77
C ALA A 165 -10.82 7.37 7.31
N PHE A 166 -9.97 6.41 6.94
CA PHE A 166 -10.39 5.05 6.65
C PHE A 166 -10.95 4.34 7.88
N GLY A 167 -10.30 4.44 9.03
CA GLY A 167 -10.77 3.87 10.29
C GLY A 167 -12.18 4.35 10.65
N GLY A 168 -12.39 5.67 10.60
CA GLY A 168 -13.70 6.27 10.80
C GLY A 168 -14.76 5.77 9.82
N ALA A 169 -14.40 5.58 8.55
CA ALA A 169 -15.31 5.04 7.53
C ALA A 169 -15.75 3.59 7.82
N VAL A 170 -14.89 2.78 8.47
CA VAL A 170 -15.19 1.38 8.81
C VAL A 170 -15.34 1.10 10.30
N ARG A 171 -15.58 2.15 11.10
CA ARG A 171 -15.88 2.06 12.54
C ARG A 171 -14.76 1.42 13.38
N CYS A 172 -13.51 1.68 13.04
CA CYS A 172 -12.34 1.43 13.90
C CYS A 172 -11.52 2.72 14.08
N THR A 173 -10.43 2.65 14.84
CA THR A 173 -9.59 3.81 15.12
C THR A 173 -8.74 4.19 13.91
N TYR A 174 -7.97 3.24 13.38
CA TYR A 174 -7.18 3.39 12.16
C TYR A 174 -7.36 2.18 11.27
N ALA A 175 -7.43 2.40 9.96
CA ALA A 175 -7.39 1.32 8.99
C ALA A 175 -6.55 1.67 7.76
N GLU A 176 -5.92 0.68 7.17
CA GLU A 176 -5.43 0.75 5.80
C GLU A 176 -6.50 0.22 4.84
N GLY A 177 -6.89 1.04 3.88
CA GLY A 177 -7.83 0.65 2.82
C GLY A 177 -7.09 0.06 1.61
N PHE A 178 -7.68 -0.96 1.01
CA PHE A 178 -7.21 -1.63 -0.18
C PHE A 178 -8.35 -1.91 -1.16
N ILE A 179 -7.99 -2.04 -2.43
CA ILE A 179 -8.87 -2.42 -3.53
C ILE A 179 -8.39 -3.76 -4.08
N LYS A 180 -9.25 -4.78 -4.06
CA LYS A 180 -8.97 -6.07 -4.70
C LYS A 180 -9.01 -5.94 -6.22
N MET A 181 -8.04 -6.56 -6.89
CA MET A 181 -8.01 -6.62 -8.35
C MET A 181 -9.05 -7.60 -8.89
N ASP A 182 -9.13 -8.79 -8.29
CA ASP A 182 -9.98 -9.88 -8.76
C ASP A 182 -11.03 -10.28 -7.71
N ALA A 183 -12.22 -10.66 -8.19
CA ALA A 183 -13.25 -11.24 -7.34
C ALA A 183 -12.84 -12.64 -6.85
N GLU A 184 -13.33 -13.02 -5.67
CA GLU A 184 -12.99 -14.29 -5.02
C GLU A 184 -14.21 -15.23 -4.97
N VAL A 185 -13.93 -16.53 -5.02
CA VAL A 185 -14.94 -17.58 -4.83
C VAL A 185 -14.88 -18.06 -3.40
N HIS A 186 -16.01 -17.98 -2.70
CA HIS A 186 -16.17 -18.48 -1.34
C HIS A 186 -17.23 -19.59 -1.29
N HIS A 187 -17.05 -20.56 -0.39
CA HIS A 187 -18.06 -21.61 -0.17
C HIS A 187 -19.34 -21.07 0.48
N CYS A 188 -19.22 -20.00 1.27
CA CYS A 188 -20.31 -19.30 1.94
C CYS A 188 -20.15 -17.79 1.72
N LEU A 189 -21.21 -17.02 1.92
CA LEU A 189 -21.11 -15.55 1.92
C LEU A 189 -20.14 -15.11 3.04
N PRO A 190 -19.09 -14.33 2.72
CA PRO A 190 -18.11 -13.91 3.72
C PRO A 190 -18.71 -12.87 4.66
N VAL A 191 -18.69 -13.15 5.95
CA VAL A 191 -19.00 -12.19 7.03
C VAL A 191 -17.86 -12.26 8.04
N THR A 192 -17.18 -11.15 8.27
CA THR A 192 -16.02 -11.10 9.17
C THR A 192 -16.45 -11.06 10.63
N ASP A 193 -15.57 -11.50 11.52
CA ASP A 193 -15.78 -11.38 12.98
C ASP A 193 -16.02 -9.92 13.38
N ARG A 194 -15.30 -8.98 12.75
CA ARG A 194 -15.49 -7.53 12.98
C ARG A 194 -16.89 -7.05 12.55
N ALA A 195 -17.44 -7.56 11.45
CA ALA A 195 -18.80 -7.22 11.04
C ALA A 195 -19.84 -7.75 12.04
N LEU A 196 -19.63 -8.97 12.57
CA LEU A 196 -20.49 -9.55 13.61
C LEU A 196 -20.40 -8.79 14.94
N GLU A 197 -19.20 -8.35 15.32
CA GLU A 197 -18.96 -7.51 16.50
C GLU A 197 -19.70 -6.17 16.37
N LEU A 198 -19.49 -5.45 15.27
CA LEU A 198 -20.12 -4.15 15.03
C LEU A 198 -21.66 -4.24 15.01
N ALA A 199 -22.22 -5.32 14.47
CA ALA A 199 -23.67 -5.54 14.46
C ALA A 199 -24.26 -5.72 15.87
N ARG A 200 -23.43 -6.06 16.87
CA ARG A 200 -23.81 -6.27 18.27
C ARG A 200 -23.43 -5.10 19.17
N SER A 201 -22.58 -4.19 18.69
CA SER A 201 -22.16 -3.01 19.43
C SER A 201 -23.25 -1.94 19.47
N SER A 202 -23.33 -1.24 20.60
CA SER A 202 -24.09 -0.02 20.75
C SER A 202 -23.41 1.17 20.05
N ASP A 203 -24.19 2.21 19.72
CA ASP A 203 -23.64 3.44 19.16
C ASP A 203 -22.58 4.08 20.07
N HIS A 204 -22.74 3.98 21.39
CA HIS A 204 -21.78 4.49 22.35
C HIS A 204 -20.42 3.76 22.26
N GLU A 205 -20.44 2.43 22.14
CA GLU A 205 -19.21 1.63 21.99
C GLU A 205 -18.50 1.94 20.67
N VAL A 206 -19.26 2.09 19.58
CA VAL A 206 -18.72 2.45 18.27
C VAL A 206 -18.08 3.84 18.32
N ILE A 207 -18.80 4.85 18.83
CA ILE A 207 -18.32 6.23 18.94
C ILE A 207 -17.06 6.28 19.82
N ALA A 208 -17.06 5.59 20.96
CA ALA A 208 -15.90 5.56 21.86
C ALA A 208 -14.66 4.97 21.19
N ARG A 209 -14.82 3.92 20.36
CA ARG A 209 -13.72 3.34 19.58
C ARG A 209 -13.19 4.31 18.54
N THR A 210 -14.07 4.83 17.68
CA THR A 210 -13.67 5.72 16.56
C THR A 210 -13.15 7.09 17.01
N SER A 211 -13.33 7.45 18.28
CA SER A 211 -12.89 8.74 18.82
C SER A 211 -11.43 8.74 19.28
N ARG A 212 -10.79 7.56 19.39
CA ARG A 212 -9.38 7.44 19.72
C ARG A 212 -8.52 8.06 18.62
N ARG A 213 -7.43 8.71 18.99
CA ARG A 213 -6.50 9.32 18.04
C ARG A 213 -5.11 9.47 18.61
N PHE A 214 -4.15 9.72 17.73
CA PHE A 214 -2.77 9.97 18.08
C PHE A 214 -2.62 11.42 18.57
N ASP A 215 -2.06 11.58 19.76
CA ASP A 215 -1.69 12.88 20.29
C ASP A 215 -0.30 13.26 19.75
N PRO A 216 -0.20 14.32 18.92
CA PRO A 216 1.05 14.73 18.32
C PRO A 216 2.08 15.28 19.32
N ASP A 217 1.66 15.68 20.51
CA ASP A 217 2.53 16.27 21.54
C ASP A 217 3.09 15.19 22.47
N THR A 218 2.28 14.19 22.84
CA THR A 218 2.70 13.09 23.73
C THR A 218 3.21 11.86 23.00
N GLY A 219 2.86 11.70 21.72
CA GLY A 219 3.23 10.53 20.93
C GLY A 219 2.42 9.28 21.27
N GLN A 220 1.31 9.42 21.99
CA GLN A 220 0.48 8.32 22.51
C GLN A 220 -0.95 8.37 21.95
N MET A 221 -1.65 7.24 22.05
CA MET A 221 -3.08 7.17 21.75
C MET A 221 -3.88 7.82 22.88
N THR A 222 -4.85 8.67 22.54
CA THR A 222 -5.75 9.38 23.47
C THR A 222 -7.19 9.30 23.03
#